data_AF-A0A933HUJ4-F1
#
_entry.id   AF-A0A933HUJ4-F1
#
_cell.length_a   1.000
_cell.length_b   1.000
_cell.length_c   1.000
_cell.angle_alpha   90.00
_cell.angle_beta   90.00
_cell.angle_gamma   90.00
#
_symmetry.space_group_name_H-M   'P 1'
#
loop_
_entity.id
_entity.type
_entity.pdbx_description
1 polymer ?
#
loop_
_entity_poly.entity_id
_entity_poly.type
_entity_poly.pdbx_seq_one_letter_code
_entity_poly.pdbx_strand_id
1 'polypeptide(L)'
;MTVASQSYFIKQDILAALEKSADDAWSEIGFKLHDFGSRGVSSRESAEIGGASHLVNFMGSDTIAGVWCANHYYHSDMAAFSIPAAEHSTITAWGKKREADAYRNMLKQFAKPGALVACVSDSYDLENAVQNLWGSALRDAVITSGATVVIRPDSGDPPTIVRHTLEMLDASFGHTLNRKGYRVLNHVRVIQGDGINATSIRAILQHAMDGGYSASNVAFGMGGALLQQLNRDTQKFAMKLSAVVINDKQLPAFKDPVTDPGKKSKAGRLDLIQTENGYETIALGGMQPDARSAMRTVFENGALLIDDSLDTIRARVNATLQAK
;
A
#
# COMPACT_ATOMS: atom_id res chain seq x y z
N MET A 1 -6.65 6.93 9.86
CA MET A 1 -7.90 6.37 9.30
C MET A 1 -7.93 6.41 7.78
N THR A 2 -8.04 7.58 7.13
CA THR A 2 -8.18 7.68 5.66
C THR A 2 -7.10 6.91 4.89
N VAL A 3 -5.82 7.05 5.26
CA VAL A 3 -4.71 6.30 4.64
C VAL A 3 -4.92 4.78 4.77
N ALA A 4 -5.19 4.29 5.99
CA ALA A 4 -5.39 2.87 6.24
C ALA A 4 -6.59 2.31 5.45
N SER A 5 -7.70 3.06 5.35
CA SER A 5 -8.86 2.64 4.56
C SER A 5 -8.59 2.64 3.05
N GLN A 6 -7.95 3.69 2.52
CA GLN A 6 -7.60 3.73 1.10
C GLN A 6 -6.65 2.58 0.76
N SER A 7 -5.61 2.39 1.57
CA SER A 7 -4.68 1.28 1.46
C SER A 7 -5.38 -0.07 1.54
N TYR A 8 -6.40 -0.22 2.39
CA TYR A 8 -7.21 -1.44 2.48
C TYR A 8 -7.97 -1.73 1.18
N PHE A 9 -8.66 -0.73 0.61
CA PHE A 9 -9.38 -0.94 -0.65
C PHE A 9 -8.44 -1.24 -1.81
N ILE A 10 -7.28 -0.60 -1.86
CA ILE A 10 -6.24 -0.93 -2.86
C ILE A 10 -5.74 -2.37 -2.65
N LYS A 11 -5.57 -2.82 -1.39
CA LYS A 11 -5.24 -4.22 -1.09
C LYS A 11 -6.29 -5.18 -1.66
N GLN A 12 -7.57 -4.85 -1.56
CA GLN A 12 -8.64 -5.67 -2.15
C GLN A 12 -8.52 -5.73 -3.69
N ASP A 13 -8.30 -4.60 -4.35
CA ASP A 13 -8.16 -4.55 -5.81
C ASP A 13 -6.97 -5.39 -6.29
N ILE A 14 -5.81 -5.26 -5.64
CA ILE A 14 -4.61 -6.04 -5.97
C ILE A 14 -4.83 -7.52 -5.67
N LEU A 15 -5.42 -7.86 -4.51
CA LEU A 15 -5.67 -9.23 -4.11
C LEU A 15 -6.59 -9.93 -5.11
N ALA A 16 -7.66 -9.28 -5.57
CA ALA A 16 -8.55 -9.84 -6.58
C ALA A 16 -7.81 -10.18 -7.89
N ALA A 17 -6.88 -9.33 -8.32
CA ALA A 17 -6.05 -9.60 -9.50
C ALA A 17 -5.08 -10.77 -9.28
N LEU A 18 -4.47 -10.87 -8.09
CA LEU A 18 -3.63 -12.00 -7.72
C LEU A 18 -4.43 -13.30 -7.62
N GLU A 19 -5.60 -13.29 -7.00
CA GLU A 19 -6.47 -14.48 -6.90
C GLU A 19 -6.92 -14.97 -8.27
N LYS A 20 -7.07 -14.08 -9.24
CA LYS A 20 -7.36 -14.47 -10.62
C LYS A 20 -6.13 -14.99 -11.39
N SER A 21 -4.92 -14.53 -11.07
CA SER A 21 -3.77 -14.70 -11.97
C SER A 21 -2.48 -15.24 -11.36
N ALA A 22 -2.37 -15.38 -10.04
CA ALA A 22 -1.19 -15.85 -9.31
C ALA A 22 -1.46 -17.20 -8.63
N ASP A 23 -0.43 -18.01 -8.41
CA ASP A 23 -0.58 -19.34 -7.79
C ASP A 23 -0.80 -19.23 -6.26
N ASP A 24 -0.20 -18.24 -5.61
CA ASP A 24 -0.33 -18.00 -4.16
C ASP A 24 -0.52 -16.50 -3.85
N ALA A 25 -1.75 -16.03 -4.08
CA ALA A 25 -2.12 -14.63 -3.91
C ALA A 25 -1.88 -14.08 -2.49
N TRP A 26 -2.13 -14.90 -1.47
CA TRP A 26 -2.06 -14.49 -0.07
C TRP A 26 -0.61 -14.38 0.43
N SER A 27 0.31 -15.19 -0.09
CA SER A 27 1.74 -15.03 0.18
C SER A 27 2.31 -13.74 -0.42
N GLU A 28 1.77 -13.29 -1.56
CA GLU A 28 2.31 -12.18 -2.32
C GLU A 28 1.77 -10.81 -1.90
N ILE A 29 0.49 -10.72 -1.52
CA ILE A 29 -0.24 -9.46 -1.36
C ILE A 29 0.44 -8.48 -0.39
N GLY A 30 1.14 -8.98 0.64
CA GLY A 30 1.80 -8.16 1.66
C GLY A 30 2.83 -7.15 1.11
N PHE A 31 3.40 -7.42 -0.07
CA PHE A 31 4.49 -6.62 -0.66
C PHE A 31 4.15 -6.00 -2.02
N LYS A 32 2.87 -5.98 -2.42
CA LYS A 32 2.48 -5.47 -3.75
C LYS A 32 2.23 -3.97 -3.82
N LEU A 33 2.05 -3.30 -2.68
CA LEU A 33 2.00 -1.84 -2.59
C LEU A 33 3.06 -1.40 -1.58
N HIS A 34 4.03 -0.64 -2.06
CA HIS A 34 5.15 -0.12 -1.30
C HIS A 34 4.97 1.38 -1.08
N ASP A 35 5.17 1.83 0.14
CA ASP A 35 5.07 3.25 0.49
C ASP A 35 6.34 4.02 0.08
N PHE A 36 6.18 4.96 -0.86
CA PHE A 36 7.20 5.91 -1.33
C PHE A 36 6.94 7.35 -0.84
N GLY A 37 6.06 7.53 0.14
CA GLY A 37 5.43 8.79 0.47
C GLY A 37 6.23 9.73 1.37
N SER A 38 7.31 9.27 2.01
CA SER A 38 8.03 10.09 3.01
C SER A 38 8.42 11.49 2.54
N ARG A 39 8.81 11.66 1.26
CA ARG A 39 9.19 12.96 0.70
C ARG A 39 8.00 13.81 0.24
N GLY A 40 6.84 13.17 0.05
CA GLY A 40 5.63 13.79 -0.51
C GLY A 40 4.65 14.28 0.54
N VAL A 41 4.91 14.06 1.83
CA VAL A 41 4.05 14.52 2.92
C VAL A 41 4.46 15.91 3.44
N SER A 42 3.54 16.55 4.14
CA SER A 42 3.71 17.92 4.67
C SER A 42 4.62 18.06 5.89
N SER A 43 4.91 16.97 6.61
CA SER A 43 5.78 16.99 7.80
C SER A 43 6.32 15.60 8.13
N ARG A 44 7.31 15.53 9.03
CA ARG A 44 7.82 14.25 9.55
C ARG A 44 6.78 13.48 10.33
N GLU A 45 6.03 14.14 11.21
CA GLU A 45 4.93 13.52 11.95
C GLU A 45 3.84 12.98 11.01
N SER A 46 3.57 13.68 9.90
CA SER A 46 2.69 13.15 8.85
C SER A 46 3.25 11.89 8.17
N ALA A 47 4.58 11.80 7.99
CA ALA A 47 5.23 10.59 7.47
C ALA A 47 5.11 9.42 8.46
N GLU A 48 5.26 9.70 9.76
CA GLU A 48 5.08 8.72 10.85
C GLU A 48 3.65 8.15 10.85
N ILE A 49 2.65 9.03 11.00
CA ILE A 49 1.25 8.64 11.12
C ILE A 49 0.74 7.99 9.82
N GLY A 50 1.08 8.61 8.68
CA GLY A 50 0.69 8.14 7.36
C GLY A 50 1.33 6.79 7.03
N GLY A 51 2.64 6.67 7.18
CA GLY A 51 3.37 5.43 6.92
C GLY A 51 2.87 4.30 7.83
N ALA A 52 2.78 4.52 9.15
CA ALA A 52 2.25 3.50 10.07
C ALA A 52 0.81 3.07 9.72
N SER A 53 -0.03 4.01 9.25
CA SER A 53 -1.39 3.69 8.79
C SER A 53 -1.41 2.76 7.57
N HIS A 54 -0.47 2.91 6.64
CA HIS A 54 -0.34 2.01 5.49
C HIS A 54 0.10 0.60 5.91
N LEU A 55 0.99 0.51 6.91
CA LEU A 55 1.52 -0.76 7.43
C LEU A 55 0.45 -1.66 8.07
N VAL A 56 -0.73 -1.15 8.36
CA VAL A 56 -1.89 -1.98 8.73
C VAL A 56 -2.25 -2.99 7.63
N ASN A 57 -1.99 -2.66 6.37
CA ASN A 57 -2.42 -3.48 5.22
C ASN A 57 -1.25 -4.17 4.51
N PHE A 58 -0.10 -3.53 4.44
CA PHE A 58 1.08 -4.00 3.70
C PHE A 58 2.34 -4.00 4.59
N MET A 59 3.41 -4.57 4.05
CA MET A 59 4.70 -4.75 4.73
C MET A 59 5.86 -4.07 3.97
N GLY A 60 5.60 -3.40 2.85
CA GLY A 60 6.62 -2.67 2.07
C GLY A 60 6.60 -1.16 2.36
N SER A 61 7.71 -0.58 2.80
CA SER A 61 7.82 0.88 2.98
C SER A 61 9.26 1.39 2.92
N ASP A 62 9.46 2.52 2.23
CA ASP A 62 10.68 3.34 2.31
C ASP A 62 10.50 4.53 3.27
N THR A 63 9.31 4.70 3.84
CA THR A 63 9.01 5.71 4.86
C THR A 63 9.42 5.18 6.24
N ILE A 64 10.72 5.22 6.53
CA ILE A 64 11.31 4.75 7.80
C ILE A 64 10.60 5.34 9.03
N ALA A 65 10.15 6.59 8.94
CA ALA A 65 9.41 7.26 10.01
C ALA A 65 8.11 6.49 10.39
N GLY A 66 7.39 5.96 9.40
CA GLY A 66 6.21 5.13 9.62
C GLY A 66 6.52 3.79 10.27
N VAL A 67 7.64 3.17 9.89
CA VAL A 67 8.14 1.93 10.52
C VAL A 67 8.48 2.18 11.98
N TRP A 68 9.21 3.26 12.27
CA TRP A 68 9.54 3.65 13.64
C TRP A 68 8.29 3.88 14.49
N CYS A 69 7.31 4.64 13.96
CA CYS A 69 6.06 4.91 14.64
C CYS A 69 5.29 3.62 14.97
N ALA A 70 5.18 2.71 14.00
CA ALA A 70 4.52 1.43 14.19
C ALA A 70 5.24 0.53 15.21
N ASN A 71 6.58 0.48 15.17
CA ASN A 71 7.36 -0.27 16.13
C ASN A 71 7.24 0.30 17.55
N HIS A 72 7.32 1.63 17.68
CA HIS A 72 7.35 2.31 18.97
C HIS A 72 5.99 2.38 19.66
N TYR A 73 4.94 2.78 18.95
CA TYR A 73 3.61 3.01 19.54
C TYR A 73 2.68 1.80 19.45
N TYR A 74 3.02 0.80 18.62
CA TYR A 74 2.18 -0.40 18.42
C TYR A 74 2.98 -1.70 18.58
N HIS A 75 4.08 -1.66 19.33
CA HIS A 75 4.82 -2.83 19.81
C HIS A 75 5.17 -3.85 18.72
N SER A 76 5.54 -3.38 17.52
CA SER A 76 5.99 -4.26 16.45
C SER A 76 7.52 -4.37 16.48
N ASP A 77 8.04 -5.59 16.48
CA ASP A 77 9.50 -5.80 16.38
C ASP A 77 10.04 -5.26 15.05
N MET A 78 9.31 -5.52 13.96
CA MET A 78 9.63 -5.03 12.62
C MET A 78 8.35 -4.88 11.78
N ALA A 79 7.84 -3.66 11.69
CA ALA A 79 6.58 -3.41 11.01
C ALA A 79 6.66 -3.51 9.48
N ALA A 80 7.82 -3.27 8.86
CA ALA A 80 7.97 -3.24 7.40
C ALA A 80 9.38 -3.58 6.93
N PHE A 81 9.49 -3.86 5.63
CA PHE A 81 10.72 -4.21 4.94
C PHE A 81 10.88 -3.38 3.66
N SER A 82 12.12 -3.31 3.19
CA SER A 82 12.46 -2.79 1.87
C SER A 82 13.62 -3.58 1.27
N ILE A 83 13.96 -3.28 0.03
CA ILE A 83 15.04 -3.92 -0.74
C ILE A 83 16.01 -2.85 -1.24
N PRO A 84 17.27 -3.21 -1.55
CA PRO A 84 18.16 -2.30 -2.25
C PRO A 84 17.54 -1.82 -3.57
N ALA A 85 17.45 -0.50 -3.72
CA ALA A 85 16.87 0.14 -4.88
C ALA A 85 17.75 1.30 -5.36
N ALA A 86 17.92 1.43 -6.67
CA ALA A 86 18.54 2.60 -7.28
C ALA A 86 17.54 3.76 -7.39
N GLU A 87 18.04 4.99 -7.26
CA GLU A 87 17.38 6.21 -7.72
C GLU A 87 18.18 6.85 -8.86
N HIS A 88 17.60 7.84 -9.55
CA HIS A 88 18.22 8.45 -10.72
C HIS A 88 19.64 8.99 -10.44
N SER A 89 19.90 9.54 -9.24
CA SER A 89 21.24 10.06 -8.90
C SER A 89 22.32 8.97 -8.99
N THR A 90 22.02 7.77 -8.49
CA THR A 90 22.95 6.63 -8.45
C THR A 90 23.25 6.07 -9.84
N ILE A 91 22.35 6.26 -10.81
CA ILE A 91 22.54 5.88 -12.21
C ILE A 91 23.25 7.00 -12.98
N THR A 92 22.70 8.21 -12.91
CA THR A 92 23.16 9.37 -13.70
C THR A 92 24.54 9.88 -13.30
N ALA A 93 25.00 9.63 -12.06
CA ALA A 93 26.36 9.96 -11.62
C ALA A 93 27.46 9.27 -12.45
N TRP A 94 27.15 8.16 -13.13
CA TRP A 94 28.07 7.49 -14.05
C TRP A 94 28.14 8.17 -15.42
N GLY A 95 27.13 8.99 -15.75
CA GLY A 95 26.94 9.63 -17.03
C GLY A 95 26.34 8.69 -18.08
N LYS A 96 25.62 9.24 -19.06
CA LYS A 96 24.82 8.50 -20.05
C LYS A 96 25.58 7.37 -20.76
N LYS A 97 26.85 7.57 -21.10
CA LYS A 97 27.67 6.56 -21.79
C LYS A 97 27.99 5.32 -20.94
N ARG A 98 27.82 5.41 -19.61
CA ARG A 98 28.15 4.35 -18.64
C ARG A 98 26.92 3.90 -17.84
N GLU A 99 25.72 4.09 -18.37
CA GLU A 99 24.48 3.61 -17.75
C GLU A 99 24.52 2.09 -17.48
N ALA A 100 25.02 1.31 -18.44
CA ALA A 100 25.22 -0.13 -18.27
C ALA A 100 26.18 -0.48 -17.13
N ASP A 101 27.21 0.33 -16.89
CA ASP A 101 28.17 0.13 -15.79
C ASP A 101 27.53 0.43 -14.44
N ALA A 102 26.64 1.43 -14.37
CA ALA A 102 25.85 1.73 -13.17
C ALA A 102 24.94 0.54 -12.81
N TYR A 103 24.22 -0.02 -13.79
CA TYR A 103 23.42 -1.23 -13.61
C TYR A 103 24.26 -2.45 -13.22
N ARG A 104 25.42 -2.65 -13.86
CA ARG A 104 26.36 -3.71 -13.50
C ARG A 104 26.87 -3.56 -12.07
N ASN A 105 27.10 -2.33 -11.61
CA ASN A 105 27.47 -2.09 -10.22
C ASN A 105 26.33 -2.45 -9.25
N MET A 106 25.08 -2.10 -9.56
CA MET A 106 23.93 -2.52 -8.75
C MET A 106 23.85 -4.05 -8.61
N LEU A 107 24.03 -4.79 -9.71
CA LEU A 107 24.09 -6.25 -9.67
C LEU A 107 25.25 -6.74 -8.78
N LYS A 108 26.45 -6.18 -8.95
CA LYS A 108 27.63 -6.58 -8.17
C LYS A 108 27.45 -6.39 -6.66
N GLN A 109 26.77 -5.31 -6.24
CA GLN A 109 26.59 -5.01 -4.81
C GLN A 109 25.47 -5.85 -4.17
N PHE A 110 24.37 -6.07 -4.91
CA PHE A 110 23.12 -6.52 -4.30
C PHE A 110 22.52 -7.80 -4.91
N ALA A 111 22.89 -8.18 -6.14
CA ALA A 111 22.34 -9.37 -6.77
C ALA A 111 23.05 -10.63 -6.25
N LYS A 112 22.36 -11.35 -5.36
CA LYS A 112 22.78 -12.63 -4.79
C LYS A 112 21.63 -13.63 -4.94
N PRO A 113 21.88 -14.95 -4.90
CA PRO A 113 20.82 -15.95 -5.03
C PRO A 113 19.67 -15.71 -4.06
N GLY A 114 18.45 -15.59 -4.59
CA GLY A 114 17.22 -15.33 -3.83
C GLY A 114 16.99 -13.87 -3.42
N ALA A 115 17.91 -12.95 -3.71
CA ALA A 115 17.74 -11.53 -3.40
C ALA A 115 16.84 -10.82 -4.41
N LEU A 116 16.26 -9.70 -3.98
CA LEU A 116 15.56 -8.73 -4.83
C LEU A 116 16.39 -7.44 -4.90
N VAL A 117 16.53 -6.89 -6.10
CA VAL A 117 17.17 -5.58 -6.31
C VAL A 117 16.36 -4.78 -7.31
N ALA A 118 15.99 -3.55 -6.96
CA ALA A 118 15.24 -2.66 -7.85
C ALA A 118 16.16 -1.65 -8.56
N CYS A 119 15.94 -1.44 -9.85
CA CYS A 119 16.70 -0.46 -10.63
C CYS A 119 15.77 0.41 -11.47
N VAL A 120 15.80 1.71 -11.18
CA VAL A 120 15.18 2.70 -12.05
C VAL A 120 15.88 2.68 -13.42
N SER A 121 15.10 2.53 -14.49
CA SER A 121 15.61 2.15 -15.81
C SER A 121 15.21 3.10 -16.94
N ASP A 122 14.70 4.29 -16.61
CA ASP A 122 14.26 5.31 -17.55
C ASP A 122 15.04 6.63 -17.42
N SER A 123 16.26 6.57 -16.87
CA SER A 123 17.11 7.77 -16.73
C SER A 123 17.41 8.47 -18.05
N TYR A 124 17.40 7.73 -19.17
CA TYR A 124 17.60 8.27 -20.51
C TYR A 124 16.64 7.72 -21.55
N ASP A 125 16.51 6.39 -21.63
CA ASP A 125 15.68 5.69 -22.61
C ASP A 125 15.32 4.30 -22.06
N LEU A 126 14.07 4.12 -21.65
CA LEU A 126 13.58 2.88 -21.07
C LEU A 126 13.68 1.71 -22.05
N GLU A 127 13.37 1.94 -23.31
CA GLU A 127 13.34 0.90 -24.33
C GLU A 127 14.76 0.34 -24.53
N ASN A 128 15.74 1.23 -24.70
CA ASN A 128 17.14 0.85 -24.79
C ASN A 128 17.63 0.16 -23.50
N ALA A 129 17.27 0.68 -22.32
CA ALA A 129 17.68 0.09 -21.05
C ALA A 129 17.15 -1.33 -20.89
N VAL A 130 15.89 -1.57 -21.22
CA VAL A 130 15.26 -2.90 -21.08
C VAL A 130 15.78 -3.88 -22.13
N GLN A 131 15.79 -3.51 -23.42
CA GLN A 131 16.15 -4.45 -24.48
C GLN A 131 17.66 -4.65 -24.61
N ASN A 132 18.43 -3.56 -24.66
CA ASN A 132 19.85 -3.64 -25.01
C ASN A 132 20.76 -3.78 -23.78
N LEU A 133 20.37 -3.19 -22.64
CA LEU A 133 21.19 -3.27 -21.42
C LEU A 133 20.79 -4.48 -20.58
N TRP A 134 19.58 -4.49 -20.02
CA TRP A 134 19.10 -5.60 -19.20
C TRP A 134 18.90 -6.89 -20.00
N GLY A 135 18.20 -6.80 -21.14
CA GLY A 135 17.85 -7.92 -21.99
C GLY A 135 18.97 -8.47 -22.86
N SER A 136 20.12 -7.79 -22.92
CA SER A 136 21.27 -8.23 -23.71
C SER A 136 22.59 -8.11 -22.93
N ALA A 137 23.18 -6.92 -22.80
CA ALA A 137 24.53 -6.74 -22.24
C ALA A 137 24.72 -7.20 -20.78
N LEU A 138 23.62 -7.27 -20.00
CA LEU A 138 23.59 -7.67 -18.59
C LEU A 138 22.77 -8.93 -18.34
N ARG A 139 22.13 -9.50 -19.36
CA ARG A 139 21.18 -10.60 -19.23
C ARG A 139 21.76 -11.79 -18.50
N ASP A 140 22.94 -12.24 -18.91
CA ASP A 140 23.59 -13.40 -18.30
C ASP A 140 23.99 -13.11 -16.85
N ALA A 141 24.43 -11.88 -16.54
CA ALA A 141 24.73 -11.49 -15.17
C ALA A 141 23.48 -11.53 -14.27
N VAL A 142 22.32 -11.12 -14.78
CA VAL A 142 21.03 -11.25 -14.06
C VAL A 142 20.73 -12.72 -13.79
N ILE A 143 20.75 -13.57 -14.81
CA ILE A 143 20.40 -14.99 -14.69
C ILE A 143 21.36 -15.72 -13.74
N THR A 144 22.68 -15.57 -13.95
CA THR A 144 23.71 -16.25 -13.16
C THR A 144 23.76 -15.76 -11.71
N SER A 145 23.33 -14.52 -11.42
CA SER A 145 23.28 -14.02 -10.04
C SER A 145 22.31 -14.80 -9.15
N GLY A 146 21.29 -15.44 -9.74
CA GLY A 146 20.18 -16.06 -9.01
C GLY A 146 19.26 -15.08 -8.28
N ALA A 147 19.46 -13.76 -8.46
CA ALA A 147 18.57 -12.74 -7.93
C ALA A 147 17.35 -12.54 -8.84
N THR A 148 16.34 -11.83 -8.32
CA THR A 148 15.28 -11.25 -9.12
C THR A 148 15.50 -9.74 -9.24
N VAL A 149 15.68 -9.26 -10.46
CA VAL A 149 15.87 -7.82 -10.75
C VAL A 149 14.51 -7.19 -11.02
N VAL A 150 14.18 -6.15 -10.26
CA VAL A 150 12.93 -5.41 -10.40
C VAL A 150 13.18 -4.14 -11.21
N ILE A 151 12.69 -4.13 -12.45
CA ILE A 151 12.81 -3.00 -13.36
C ILE A 151 11.78 -1.94 -12.99
N ARG A 152 12.24 -0.70 -12.82
CA ARG A 152 11.38 0.43 -12.46
C ARG A 152 11.34 1.47 -13.58
N PRO A 153 10.28 1.49 -14.40
CA PRO A 153 9.89 2.71 -15.12
C PRO A 153 9.34 3.76 -14.15
N ASP A 154 9.63 5.04 -14.41
CA ASP A 154 9.27 6.18 -13.56
C ASP A 154 8.73 7.38 -14.39
N SER A 155 8.34 7.12 -15.64
CA SER A 155 7.79 8.11 -16.57
C SER A 155 6.89 7.47 -17.64
N GLY A 156 6.04 8.27 -18.28
CA GLY A 156 5.08 7.83 -19.30
C GLY A 156 3.69 7.48 -18.73
N ASP A 157 2.77 7.03 -19.60
CA ASP A 157 1.44 6.57 -19.19
C ASP A 157 1.56 5.21 -18.44
N PRO A 158 1.20 5.11 -17.15
CA PRO A 158 1.51 3.94 -16.33
C PRO A 158 0.97 2.59 -16.86
N PRO A 159 -0.32 2.46 -17.25
CA PRO A 159 -0.83 1.20 -17.81
C PRO A 159 -0.09 0.76 -19.07
N THR A 160 0.19 1.71 -19.96
CA THR A 160 0.89 1.45 -21.23
C THR A 160 2.34 1.06 -20.99
N ILE A 161 3.07 1.83 -20.20
CA ILE A 161 4.52 1.63 -20.01
C ILE A 161 4.82 0.33 -19.26
N VAL A 162 3.99 -0.03 -18.27
CA VAL A 162 4.14 -1.30 -17.54
C VAL A 162 3.87 -2.47 -18.47
N ARG A 163 2.78 -2.44 -19.25
CA ARG A 163 2.46 -3.48 -20.23
C ARG A 163 3.62 -3.69 -21.20
N HIS A 164 4.13 -2.60 -21.77
CA HIS A 164 5.21 -2.65 -22.74
C HIS A 164 6.53 -3.15 -22.14
N THR A 165 6.85 -2.72 -20.92
CA THR A 165 8.02 -3.22 -20.17
C THR A 165 7.93 -4.73 -19.94
N LEU A 166 6.76 -5.25 -19.57
CA LEU A 166 6.54 -6.70 -19.42
C LEU A 166 6.79 -7.46 -20.73
N GLU A 167 6.37 -6.93 -21.88
CA GLU A 167 6.58 -7.56 -23.19
C GLU A 167 8.07 -7.61 -23.58
N MET A 168 8.79 -6.50 -23.40
CA MET A 168 10.23 -6.44 -23.70
C MET A 168 11.04 -7.37 -22.79
N LEU A 169 10.67 -7.44 -21.50
CA LEU A 169 11.30 -8.35 -20.56
C LEU A 169 10.98 -9.82 -20.88
N ASP A 170 9.75 -10.13 -21.26
CA ASP A 170 9.36 -11.48 -21.69
C ASP A 170 10.15 -11.92 -22.94
N ALA A 171 10.31 -11.02 -23.93
CA ALA A 171 11.11 -11.31 -25.11
C ALA A 171 12.57 -11.64 -24.78
N SER A 172 13.12 -11.04 -23.73
CA SER A 172 14.53 -11.20 -23.35
C SER A 172 14.76 -12.36 -22.37
N PHE A 173 13.94 -12.47 -21.33
CA PHE A 173 14.13 -13.41 -20.23
C PHE A 173 13.20 -14.64 -20.31
N GLY A 174 12.16 -14.56 -21.13
CA GLY A 174 11.10 -15.57 -21.18
C GLY A 174 10.23 -15.60 -19.93
N HIS A 175 9.32 -16.56 -19.92
CA HIS A 175 8.38 -16.79 -18.83
C HIS A 175 8.16 -18.28 -18.56
N THR A 176 7.54 -18.54 -17.42
CA THR A 176 6.81 -19.79 -17.14
C THR A 176 5.31 -19.51 -17.13
N LEU A 177 4.50 -20.49 -17.54
CA LEU A 177 3.06 -20.45 -17.30
C LEU A 177 2.78 -21.03 -15.91
N ASN A 178 2.04 -20.27 -15.10
CA ASN A 178 1.59 -20.75 -13.80
C ASN A 178 0.34 -21.64 -13.93
N ARG A 179 -0.16 -22.15 -12.80
CA ARG A 179 -1.30 -23.10 -12.80
C ARG A 179 -2.60 -22.48 -13.30
N LYS A 180 -2.69 -21.15 -13.36
CA LYS A 180 -3.85 -20.39 -13.86
C LYS A 180 -3.70 -19.98 -15.33
N GLY A 181 -2.62 -20.40 -15.99
CA GLY A 181 -2.37 -20.10 -17.41
C GLY A 181 -1.84 -18.71 -17.68
N TYR A 182 -1.39 -17.98 -16.65
CA TYR A 182 -0.78 -16.65 -16.81
C TYR A 182 0.74 -16.75 -16.85
N ARG A 183 1.35 -15.87 -17.63
CA ARG A 183 2.81 -15.74 -17.75
C ARG A 183 3.41 -15.11 -16.50
N VAL A 184 4.45 -15.73 -15.98
CA VAL A 184 5.32 -15.23 -14.91
C VAL A 184 6.73 -15.14 -15.46
N LEU A 185 7.30 -13.94 -15.49
CA LEU A 185 8.62 -13.68 -16.08
C LEU A 185 9.73 -14.43 -15.33
N ASN A 186 10.79 -14.80 -16.02
CA ASN A 186 11.96 -15.42 -15.38
C ASN A 186 12.95 -14.33 -14.92
N HIS A 187 13.45 -14.43 -13.68
CA HIS A 187 14.50 -13.56 -13.11
C HIS A 187 14.21 -12.05 -13.01
N VAL A 188 13.12 -11.55 -13.59
CA VAL A 188 12.80 -10.12 -13.62
C VAL A 188 11.35 -9.83 -13.23
N ARG A 189 11.13 -8.68 -12.62
CA ARG A 189 9.80 -8.14 -12.26
C ARG A 189 9.73 -6.66 -12.60
N VAL A 190 8.54 -6.08 -12.52
CA VAL A 190 8.33 -4.64 -12.73
C VAL A 190 7.77 -4.02 -11.45
N ILE A 191 8.28 -2.84 -11.08
CA ILE A 191 7.64 -1.96 -10.11
C ILE A 191 7.37 -0.61 -10.76
N GLN A 192 6.12 -0.15 -10.74
CA GLN A 192 5.79 1.21 -11.18
C GLN A 192 5.69 2.11 -9.95
N GLY A 193 6.49 3.19 -9.91
CA GLY A 193 6.53 4.14 -8.80
C GLY A 193 5.92 5.51 -9.10
N ASP A 194 5.82 5.86 -10.38
CA ASP A 194 5.29 7.15 -10.84
C ASP A 194 3.80 7.07 -11.21
N GLY A 195 3.05 8.13 -10.93
CA GLY A 195 1.63 8.23 -11.29
C GLY A 195 0.69 7.22 -10.61
N ILE A 196 1.12 6.55 -9.54
CA ILE A 196 0.35 5.50 -8.88
C ILE A 196 -0.75 6.05 -7.97
N ASN A 197 -1.97 5.56 -8.18
CA ASN A 197 -3.15 5.74 -7.33
C ASN A 197 -4.13 4.56 -7.54
N ALA A 198 -5.23 4.50 -6.78
CA ALA A 198 -6.19 3.41 -6.87
C ALA A 198 -6.77 3.18 -8.29
N THR A 199 -6.90 4.23 -9.10
CA THR A 199 -7.37 4.11 -10.49
C THR A 199 -6.29 3.56 -11.41
N SER A 200 -5.06 4.10 -11.33
CA SER A 200 -3.97 3.61 -12.18
C SER A 200 -3.54 2.18 -11.81
N ILE A 201 -3.59 1.78 -10.53
CA ILE A 201 -3.34 0.38 -10.12
C ILE A 201 -4.30 -0.59 -10.82
N ARG A 202 -5.61 -0.31 -10.78
CA ARG A 202 -6.62 -1.14 -11.45
C ARG A 202 -6.38 -1.21 -12.96
N ALA A 203 -6.06 -0.08 -13.59
CA ALA A 203 -5.78 -0.03 -15.02
C ALA A 203 -4.50 -0.82 -15.39
N ILE A 204 -3.41 -0.68 -14.63
CA ILE A 204 -2.16 -1.42 -14.86
C ILE A 204 -2.40 -2.93 -14.72
N LEU A 205 -3.09 -3.37 -13.65
CA LEU A 205 -3.40 -4.78 -13.44
C LEU A 205 -4.24 -5.34 -14.58
N GLN A 206 -5.26 -4.60 -15.01
CA GLN A 206 -6.11 -4.99 -16.14
C GLN A 206 -5.28 -5.15 -17.43
N HIS A 207 -4.46 -4.15 -17.79
CA HIS A 207 -3.62 -4.20 -18.97
C HIS A 207 -2.62 -5.36 -18.94
N ALA A 208 -1.95 -5.59 -17.80
CA ALA A 208 -1.02 -6.71 -17.64
C ALA A 208 -1.73 -8.05 -17.84
N MET A 209 -2.92 -8.21 -17.26
CA MET A 209 -3.70 -9.45 -17.32
C MET A 209 -4.35 -9.68 -18.68
N ASP A 210 -4.80 -8.65 -19.39
CA ASP A 210 -5.26 -8.73 -20.78
C ASP A 210 -4.12 -9.13 -21.71
N GLY A 211 -2.90 -8.71 -21.37
CA GLY A 211 -1.67 -9.21 -21.94
C GLY A 211 -1.32 -10.66 -21.56
N GLY A 212 -2.12 -11.35 -20.74
CA GLY A 212 -1.83 -12.71 -20.27
C GLY A 212 -0.70 -12.81 -19.25
N TYR A 213 -0.31 -11.70 -18.61
CA TYR A 213 0.68 -11.71 -17.52
C TYR A 213 0.00 -11.78 -16.17
N SER A 214 0.60 -12.54 -15.27
CA SER A 214 0.17 -12.60 -13.89
C SER A 214 0.42 -11.27 -13.19
N ALA A 215 -0.46 -10.88 -12.26
CA ALA A 215 -0.21 -9.82 -11.30
C ALA A 215 1.03 -10.10 -10.41
N SER A 216 1.52 -11.35 -10.40
CA SER A 216 2.81 -11.71 -9.79
C SER A 216 4.00 -10.91 -10.35
N ASN A 217 3.90 -10.43 -11.59
CA ASN A 217 4.98 -9.71 -12.26
C ASN A 217 5.12 -8.25 -11.85
N VAL A 218 4.08 -7.68 -11.22
CA VAL A 218 3.99 -6.23 -10.98
C VAL A 218 3.86 -5.95 -9.49
N ALA A 219 4.62 -4.97 -9.01
CA ALA A 219 4.43 -4.29 -7.73
C ALA A 219 4.23 -2.79 -7.98
N PHE A 220 3.76 -2.08 -6.95
CA PHE A 220 3.47 -0.65 -7.04
C PHE A 220 4.18 0.11 -5.94
N GLY A 221 4.79 1.24 -6.28
CA GLY A 221 5.24 2.25 -5.33
C GLY A 221 4.28 3.43 -5.34
N MET A 222 3.74 3.84 -4.20
CA MET A 222 2.77 4.94 -4.13
C MET A 222 3.23 5.98 -3.12
N GLY A 223 3.39 7.22 -3.59
CA GLY A 223 3.90 8.33 -2.78
C GLY A 223 2.80 9.30 -2.34
N GLY A 224 2.76 10.48 -2.96
CA GLY A 224 1.85 11.56 -2.58
C GLY A 224 0.37 11.16 -2.62
N ALA A 225 -0.05 10.32 -3.57
CA ALA A 225 -1.44 9.85 -3.63
C ALA A 225 -1.85 8.95 -2.45
N LEU A 226 -0.87 8.26 -1.82
CA LEU A 226 -1.09 7.40 -0.66
C LEU A 226 -1.19 8.22 0.63
N LEU A 227 -0.26 9.17 0.82
CA LEU A 227 -0.09 9.82 2.12
C LEU A 227 -0.50 11.30 2.17
N GLN A 228 -0.66 11.99 1.03
CA GLN A 228 -0.83 13.45 1.01
C GLN A 228 -2.05 13.95 0.22
N GLN A 229 -2.46 13.29 -0.86
CA GLN A 229 -3.61 13.70 -1.69
C GLN A 229 -4.93 13.22 -1.09
N LEU A 230 -5.14 13.56 0.17
CA LEU A 230 -6.32 13.23 0.96
C LEU A 230 -6.61 14.38 1.92
N ASN A 231 -7.85 14.46 2.40
CA ASN A 231 -8.22 15.42 3.43
C ASN A 231 -9.27 14.83 4.37
N ARG A 232 -9.64 15.59 5.41
CA ARG A 232 -10.66 15.20 6.38
C ARG A 232 -12.00 14.85 5.72
N ASP A 233 -12.35 15.54 4.65
CA ASP A 233 -13.62 15.39 3.95
C ASP A 233 -13.67 14.17 3.01
N THR A 234 -12.53 13.57 2.64
CA THR A 234 -12.46 12.33 1.85
C THR A 234 -13.37 11.23 2.41
N GLN A 235 -13.46 11.13 3.74
CA GLN A 235 -14.38 10.21 4.44
C GLN A 235 -15.41 10.96 5.30
N LYS A 236 -15.54 12.28 5.11
CA LYS A 236 -16.43 13.16 5.89
C LYS A 236 -16.23 13.02 7.41
N PHE A 237 -14.98 12.85 7.87
CA PHE A 237 -14.67 12.65 9.28
C PHE A 237 -15.10 13.86 10.10
N ALA A 238 -15.85 13.66 11.19
CA ALA A 238 -16.40 14.74 11.98
C ALA A 238 -16.51 14.37 13.47
N MET A 239 -16.25 15.36 14.33
CA MET A 239 -16.54 15.30 15.76
C MET A 239 -17.70 16.26 16.08
N LYS A 240 -18.67 15.80 16.87
CA LYS A 240 -19.87 16.57 17.27
C LYS A 240 -20.27 16.18 18.70
N LEU A 241 -20.69 17.17 19.47
CA LEU A 241 -21.38 16.96 20.74
C LEU A 241 -22.73 16.27 20.47
N SER A 242 -23.01 15.17 21.17
CA SER A 242 -24.26 14.41 21.01
C SER A 242 -25.15 14.42 22.27
N ALA A 243 -24.59 14.67 23.46
CA ALA A 243 -25.34 14.76 24.70
C ALA A 243 -24.65 15.68 25.73
N VAL A 244 -25.44 16.27 26.63
CA VAL A 244 -24.98 17.07 27.78
C VAL A 244 -25.77 16.71 29.03
N VAL A 245 -25.18 16.91 30.21
CA VAL A 245 -25.90 16.81 31.49
C VAL A 245 -26.06 18.21 32.06
N ILE A 246 -27.30 18.65 32.29
CA ILE A 246 -27.63 19.95 32.87
C ILE A 246 -28.60 19.71 34.02
N ASN A 247 -28.26 20.16 35.23
CA ASN A 247 -29.04 19.93 36.45
C ASN A 247 -29.45 18.44 36.61
N ASP A 248 -28.45 17.55 36.51
CA ASP A 248 -28.59 16.09 36.58
C ASP A 248 -29.52 15.45 35.53
N LYS A 249 -29.92 16.20 34.51
CA LYS A 249 -30.71 15.70 33.38
C LYS A 249 -29.85 15.57 32.14
N GLN A 250 -29.78 14.36 31.60
CA GLN A 250 -29.14 14.12 30.31
C GLN A 250 -30.04 14.61 29.18
N LEU A 251 -29.52 15.49 28.33
CA LEU A 251 -30.21 16.06 27.19
C LEU A 251 -29.48 15.72 25.88
N PRO A 252 -30.20 15.33 24.81
CA PRO A 252 -29.60 15.16 23.50
C PRO A 252 -29.17 16.52 22.92
N ALA A 253 -28.01 16.57 22.28
CA ALA A 253 -27.52 17.71 21.53
C ALA A 253 -27.27 17.28 20.08
N PHE A 254 -27.74 18.06 19.10
CA PHE A 254 -27.47 17.79 17.68
C PHE A 254 -27.68 19.06 16.85
N LYS A 255 -27.09 19.07 15.65
CA LYS A 255 -27.40 20.04 14.61
C LYS A 255 -28.22 19.40 13.51
N ASP A 256 -29.13 20.18 12.94
CA ASP A 256 -29.94 19.78 11.80
C ASP A 256 -30.15 20.99 10.86
N PRO A 257 -29.15 21.36 10.04
CA PRO A 257 -29.24 22.53 9.19
C PRO A 257 -30.27 22.34 8.08
N VAL A 258 -31.30 23.20 8.04
CA VAL A 258 -32.37 23.15 7.02
C VAL A 258 -31.83 23.19 5.59
N THR A 259 -30.74 23.93 5.37
CA THR A 259 -30.11 24.11 4.05
C THR A 259 -29.18 22.96 3.64
N ASP A 260 -28.88 22.01 4.54
CA ASP A 260 -27.99 20.88 4.26
C ASP A 260 -28.35 19.68 5.15
N PRO A 261 -29.41 18.91 4.79
CA PRO A 261 -29.86 17.76 5.57
C PRO A 261 -28.79 16.67 5.76
N GLY A 262 -27.80 16.60 4.85
CA GLY A 262 -26.67 15.68 4.96
C GLY A 262 -25.73 15.97 6.14
N LYS A 263 -25.85 17.15 6.76
CA LYS A 263 -25.07 17.56 7.95
C LYS A 263 -25.79 17.34 9.29
N LYS A 264 -26.94 16.65 9.28
CA LYS A 264 -27.62 16.24 10.53
C LYS A 264 -26.71 15.33 11.36
N SER A 265 -26.49 15.69 12.63
CA SER A 265 -25.70 14.85 13.55
C SER A 265 -26.61 13.93 14.37
N LYS A 266 -26.06 12.77 14.80
CA LYS A 266 -26.72 11.90 15.77
C LYS A 266 -26.87 12.60 17.12
N ALA A 267 -27.88 12.20 17.89
CA ALA A 267 -28.25 12.81 19.15
C ALA A 267 -28.32 11.75 20.27
N GLY A 268 -28.01 12.14 21.51
CA GLY A 268 -27.96 11.27 22.68
C GLY A 268 -26.57 10.70 22.98
N ARG A 269 -26.46 9.91 24.04
CA ARG A 269 -25.27 9.11 24.33
C ARG A 269 -25.29 7.92 23.38
N LEU A 270 -24.21 7.71 22.63
CA LEU A 270 -24.20 6.76 21.52
C LEU A 270 -23.40 5.51 21.87
N ASP A 271 -23.78 4.41 21.23
CA ASP A 271 -23.03 3.16 21.22
C ASP A 271 -22.97 2.59 19.81
N LEU A 272 -21.95 1.80 19.51
CA LEU A 272 -21.84 1.03 18.29
C LEU A 272 -22.07 -0.43 18.64
N ILE A 273 -23.12 -1.04 18.10
CA ILE A 273 -23.45 -2.45 18.36
C ILE A 273 -23.12 -3.32 17.17
N GLN A 274 -22.70 -4.55 17.44
CA GLN A 274 -22.60 -5.59 16.42
C GLN A 274 -23.97 -6.28 16.23
N THR A 275 -24.41 -6.38 14.98
CA THR A 275 -25.64 -7.02 14.55
C THR A 275 -25.32 -8.13 13.55
N GLU A 276 -26.31 -8.95 13.20
CA GLU A 276 -26.17 -9.97 12.15
C GLU A 276 -25.80 -9.37 10.78
N ASN A 277 -26.16 -8.10 10.55
CA ASN A 277 -25.92 -7.38 9.29
C ASN A 277 -24.70 -6.44 9.34
N GLY A 278 -23.88 -6.51 10.40
CA GLY A 278 -22.68 -5.69 10.56
C GLY A 278 -22.75 -4.79 11.81
N TYR A 279 -22.58 -3.48 11.63
CA TYR A 279 -22.56 -2.53 12.75
C TYR A 279 -23.66 -1.49 12.64
N GLU A 280 -24.25 -1.15 13.79
CA GLU A 280 -25.27 -0.11 13.89
C GLU A 280 -24.93 0.86 15.04
N THR A 281 -25.08 2.16 14.80
CA THR A 281 -24.95 3.17 15.87
C THR A 281 -26.31 3.49 16.46
N ILE A 282 -26.47 3.22 17.76
CA ILE A 282 -27.70 3.44 18.53
C ILE A 282 -27.54 4.57 19.55
N ALA A 283 -28.65 5.11 20.04
CA ALA A 283 -28.69 5.98 21.21
C ALA A 283 -29.04 5.16 22.46
N LEU A 284 -28.26 5.31 23.53
CA LEU A 284 -28.46 4.63 24.80
C LEU A 284 -29.47 5.38 25.67
N GLY A 285 -30.30 4.62 26.38
CA GLY A 285 -31.22 5.14 27.41
C GLY A 285 -30.57 5.39 28.77
N GLY A 286 -29.28 5.08 28.94
CA GLY A 286 -28.57 5.23 30.21
C GLY A 286 -27.04 5.17 30.07
N MET A 287 -26.37 4.99 31.21
CA MET A 287 -24.90 5.01 31.31
C MET A 287 -24.23 3.69 30.96
N GLN A 288 -24.96 2.59 30.98
CA GLN A 288 -24.42 1.28 30.65
C GLN A 288 -24.36 1.09 29.12
N PRO A 289 -23.26 0.53 28.58
CA PRO A 289 -23.19 0.09 27.19
C PRO A 289 -24.26 -0.96 26.87
N ASP A 290 -24.61 -1.10 25.59
CA ASP A 290 -25.43 -2.23 25.13
C ASP A 290 -24.63 -3.54 25.29
N ALA A 291 -25.31 -4.66 25.57
CA ALA A 291 -24.68 -5.97 25.71
C ALA A 291 -23.91 -6.43 24.44
N ARG A 292 -24.24 -5.85 23.28
CA ARG A 292 -23.60 -6.10 21.97
C ARG A 292 -22.63 -5.00 21.58
N SER A 293 -22.22 -4.12 22.51
CA SER A 293 -21.32 -3.01 22.22
C SER A 293 -20.01 -3.51 21.62
N ALA A 294 -19.62 -2.88 20.51
CA ALA A 294 -18.32 -3.00 19.89
C ALA A 294 -17.33 -1.93 20.41
N MET A 295 -17.83 -0.96 21.19
CA MET A 295 -17.01 0.09 21.78
C MET A 295 -16.28 -0.45 23.01
N ARG A 296 -15.00 -0.12 23.12
CA ARG A 296 -14.19 -0.43 24.29
C ARG A 296 -13.62 0.87 24.85
N THR A 297 -13.61 1.02 26.18
CA THR A 297 -12.92 2.14 26.81
C THR A 297 -11.42 1.95 26.64
N VAL A 298 -10.82 2.76 25.78
CA VAL A 298 -9.37 2.69 25.48
C VAL A 298 -8.55 3.64 26.36
N PHE A 299 -9.15 4.72 26.86
CA PHE A 299 -8.50 5.72 27.70
C PHE A 299 -9.48 6.24 28.75
N GLU A 300 -9.02 6.37 29.99
CA GLU A 300 -9.81 6.90 31.09
C GLU A 300 -8.92 7.66 32.07
N ASN A 301 -9.30 8.90 32.40
CA ASN A 301 -8.67 9.70 33.46
C ASN A 301 -7.12 9.80 33.39
N GLY A 302 -6.55 9.93 32.19
CA GLY A 302 -5.10 10.05 32.01
C GLY A 302 -4.38 8.72 31.76
N ALA A 303 -5.07 7.58 31.85
CA ALA A 303 -4.50 6.25 31.66
C ALA A 303 -4.98 5.61 30.35
N LEU A 304 -4.04 5.02 29.60
CA LEU A 304 -4.32 4.13 28.47
C LEU A 304 -4.70 2.75 29.03
N LEU A 305 -5.93 2.30 28.75
CA LEU A 305 -6.46 1.03 29.25
C LEU A 305 -6.30 -0.12 28.26
N ILE A 306 -6.24 0.20 26.96
CA ILE A 306 -6.09 -0.77 25.88
C ILE A 306 -4.98 -0.27 24.97
N ASP A 307 -3.91 -1.06 24.89
CA ASP A 307 -2.72 -0.79 24.11
C ASP A 307 -2.51 -1.94 23.11
N ASP A 308 -3.23 -1.88 21.98
CA ASP A 308 -3.23 -2.94 20.97
C ASP A 308 -1.93 -2.91 20.13
N SER A 309 -1.30 -4.07 19.94
CA SER A 309 -0.16 -4.20 19.01
C SER A 309 -0.58 -4.09 17.54
N LEU A 310 0.38 -3.77 16.66
CA LEU A 310 0.18 -3.73 15.21
C LEU A 310 -0.30 -5.09 14.68
N ASP A 311 0.24 -6.19 15.20
CA ASP A 311 -0.15 -7.54 14.78
C ASP A 311 -1.59 -7.85 15.16
N THR A 312 -2.05 -7.38 16.33
CA THR A 312 -3.46 -7.48 16.73
C THR A 312 -4.36 -6.68 15.78
N ILE A 313 -3.92 -5.48 15.38
CA ILE A 313 -4.66 -4.64 14.43
C ILE A 313 -4.71 -5.31 13.03
N ARG A 314 -3.57 -5.82 12.53
CA ARG A 314 -3.46 -6.54 11.26
C ARG A 314 -4.34 -7.79 11.23
N ALA A 315 -4.38 -8.56 12.32
CA ALA A 315 -5.22 -9.76 12.43
C ALA A 315 -6.71 -9.42 12.25
N ARG A 316 -7.21 -8.33 12.85
CA ARG A 316 -8.60 -7.87 12.66
C ARG A 316 -8.90 -7.50 11.20
N VAL A 317 -7.96 -6.82 10.55
CA VAL A 317 -8.10 -6.42 9.14
C VAL A 317 -8.10 -7.64 8.21
N ASN A 318 -7.17 -8.57 8.41
CA ASN A 318 -7.10 -9.80 7.59
C ASN A 318 -8.32 -10.71 7.80
N ALA A 319 -8.83 -10.84 9.02
CA ALA A 319 -10.07 -11.57 9.28
C ALA A 319 -11.26 -10.96 8.51
N THR A 320 -11.30 -9.62 8.39
CA THR A 320 -12.34 -8.92 7.61
C THR A 320 -12.19 -9.15 6.10
N LEU A 321 -10.95 -9.24 5.60
CA LEU A 321 -10.69 -9.58 4.19
C LEU A 321 -11.12 -11.00 3.83
N GLN A 322 -10.93 -11.96 4.74
CA GLN A 322 -11.24 -13.37 4.53
C GLN A 322 -12.73 -13.72 4.71
N ALA A 323 -13.49 -12.90 5.43
CA ALA A 323 -14.91 -13.12 5.69
C ALA A 323 -15.83 -12.67 4.53
N LYS A 324 -15.27 -12.12 3.44
CA LYS A 324 -16.00 -11.68 2.24
C LYS A 324 -15.83 -12.68 1.11
#